data_AF-A0A5N9AF20-F1
#
_entry.id   AF-A0A5N9AF20-F1
#
_cell.length_a   1.000
_cell.length_b   1.000
_cell.length_c   1.000
_cell.angle_alpha   90.00
_cell.angle_beta   90.00
_cell.angle_gamma   90.00
#
_symmetry.space_group_name_H-M   'P 1'
#
loop_
_entity.id
_entity.type
_entity.pdbx_description
1 polymer ?
#
loop_
_entity_poly.entity_id
_entity_poly.type
_entity_poly.pdbx_seq_one_letter_code
_entity_poly.pdbx_strand_id
1 'polypeptide(L)'
;MASEIHVNDVGTRFLVTVKDGTSTVDVSPAGATGVLTFKKPDDTTIARTASTLTDGSAVSGVMYYDTIAGDLNQAGLWKIQGKVTISSGTFYTDIQGFNVHCNL
;
A
#
# COMPACT_ATOMS: atom_id res chain seq x y z
N MET A 1 -8.91 -3.41 -14.27
CA MET A 1 -9.44 -4.52 -13.45
C MET A 1 -8.30 -4.98 -12.56
N ALA A 2 -8.48 -4.99 -11.24
CA ALA A 2 -7.46 -5.49 -10.31
C ALA A 2 -7.38 -7.02 -10.45
N SER A 3 -6.18 -7.58 -10.35
CA SER A 3 -6.02 -9.04 -10.29
C SER A 3 -6.68 -9.57 -9.01
N GLU A 4 -7.30 -10.73 -9.10
CA GLU A 4 -7.86 -11.40 -7.92
C GLU A 4 -6.72 -11.82 -6.99
N ILE A 5 -6.90 -11.61 -5.69
CA ILE A 5 -5.88 -11.87 -4.66
C ILE A 5 -6.33 -13.07 -3.84
N HIS A 6 -5.46 -14.05 -3.68
CA HIS A 6 -5.72 -15.26 -2.90
C HIS A 6 -4.88 -15.34 -1.63
N VAL A 7 -5.34 -16.20 -0.72
CA VAL A 7 -4.60 -16.55 0.49
C VAL A 7 -3.24 -17.13 0.10
N ASN A 8 -2.18 -16.59 0.71
CA ASN A 8 -0.77 -16.90 0.47
C ASN A 8 -0.20 -16.45 -0.88
N ASP A 9 -0.83 -15.50 -1.57
CA ASP A 9 -0.21 -14.89 -2.75
C ASP A 9 1.06 -14.10 -2.37
N VAL A 10 2.19 -14.50 -2.97
CA VAL A 10 3.50 -13.87 -2.78
C VAL A 10 3.87 -13.10 -4.04
N GLY A 11 4.37 -11.87 -3.88
CA GLY A 11 4.75 -10.99 -4.99
C GLY A 11 3.58 -10.19 -5.57
N THR A 12 2.40 -10.21 -4.93
CA THR A 12 1.29 -9.32 -5.30
C THR A 12 1.68 -7.89 -4.98
N ARG A 13 1.74 -7.05 -6.02
CA ARG A 13 2.12 -5.65 -5.89
C ARG A 13 0.92 -4.77 -5.58
N PHE A 14 0.92 -4.16 -4.40
CA PHE A 14 0.00 -3.09 -4.05
C PHE A 14 0.60 -1.75 -4.46
N LEU A 15 -0.10 -1.00 -5.31
CA LEU A 15 0.28 0.34 -5.76
C LEU A 15 -0.65 1.36 -5.09
N VAL A 16 -0.08 2.33 -4.40
CA VAL A 16 -0.80 3.42 -3.74
C VAL A 16 -0.31 4.74 -4.32
N THR A 17 -1.21 5.45 -5.01
CA THR A 17 -0.92 6.80 -5.49
C THR A 17 -1.38 7.81 -4.44
N VAL A 18 -0.47 8.66 -3.97
CA VAL A 18 -0.77 9.75 -3.04
C VAL A 18 -1.13 10.99 -3.86
N LYS A 19 -2.33 11.52 -3.61
CA LYS A 19 -2.84 12.73 -4.26
C LYS A 19 -3.32 13.72 -3.21
N ASP A 20 -3.08 15.00 -3.48
CA ASP A 20 -3.68 16.14 -2.80
C ASP A 20 -4.65 16.80 -3.78
N GLY A 21 -5.95 16.58 -3.56
CA GLY A 21 -6.99 16.91 -4.53
C GLY A 21 -6.77 16.19 -5.86
N THR A 22 -6.48 16.95 -6.92
CA THR A 22 -6.20 16.42 -8.27
C THR A 22 -4.71 16.25 -8.57
N SER A 23 -3.83 16.78 -7.71
CA SER A 23 -2.38 16.80 -7.91
C SER A 23 -1.72 15.61 -7.22
N THR A 24 -0.72 15.01 -7.85
CA THR A 24 0.10 13.98 -7.20
C THR A 24 1.06 14.62 -6.21
N VAL A 25 1.09 14.10 -4.98
CA VAL A 25 2.06 14.55 -3.97
C VAL A 25 3.39 13.88 -4.28
N ASP A 26 4.47 14.67 -4.31
CA ASP A 26 5.80 14.12 -4.47
C ASP A 26 6.23 13.34 -3.20
N VAL A 27 6.43 12.03 -3.36
CA VAL A 27 6.94 11.15 -2.28
C VAL A 27 8.37 10.67 -2.55
N SER A 28 9.05 11.25 -3.55
CA SER A 28 10.45 11.02 -3.87
C SER A 28 11.51 11.86 -3.11
N PRO A 29 11.20 12.89 -2.29
CA PRO A 29 12.23 13.66 -1.57
C PRO A 29 13.11 12.78 -0.67
N ALA A 30 14.39 13.15 -0.54
CA ALA A 30 15.30 12.51 0.39
C ALA A 30 14.75 12.57 1.83
N GLY A 31 14.54 11.40 2.45
CA GLY A 31 13.97 11.27 3.79
C GLY A 31 12.45 11.03 3.83
N ALA A 32 11.77 10.97 2.68
CA ALA A 32 10.39 10.50 2.63
C ALA A 32 10.31 9.02 3.09
N THR A 33 9.37 8.71 3.98
CA THR A 33 9.10 7.34 4.43
C THR A 33 7.64 6.99 4.18
N GLY A 34 7.43 5.93 3.41
CA GLY A 34 6.12 5.36 3.13
C GLY A 34 5.87 4.10 3.95
N VAL A 35 4.65 3.96 4.48
CA VAL A 35 4.19 2.75 5.16
C VAL A 35 2.82 2.39 4.61
N LEU A 36 2.64 1.15 4.16
CA LEU A 36 1.32 0.60 3.85
C LEU A 36 0.87 -0.21 5.06
N THR A 37 -0.29 0.17 5.60
CA THR A 37 -0.95 -0.56 6.68
C THR A 37 -2.07 -1.40 6.09
N PHE A 38 -2.01 -2.69 6.34
CA PHE A 38 -3.04 -3.66 5.98
C PHE A 38 -3.81 -4.04 7.24
N LYS A 39 -5.13 -3.92 7.19
CA LYS A 39 -6.02 -4.40 8.23
C LYS A 39 -6.70 -5.68 7.73
N LYS A 40 -6.50 -6.76 8.48
CA LYS A 40 -7.06 -8.07 8.23
C LYS A 40 -8.56 -8.12 8.56
N PRO A 41 -9.27 -9.17 8.11
CA PRO A 41 -10.66 -9.43 8.50
C PRO A 41 -10.84 -9.65 10.01
N ASP A 42 -9.80 -10.14 10.71
CA ASP A 42 -9.79 -10.37 12.16
C ASP A 42 -9.43 -9.11 12.99
N ASP A 43 -9.46 -7.93 12.36
CA ASP A 43 -9.06 -6.64 12.89
C ASP A 43 -7.55 -6.48 13.22
N THR A 44 -6.72 -7.51 13.02
CA THR A 44 -5.26 -7.39 13.14
C THR A 44 -4.71 -6.43 12.09
N THR A 45 -3.72 -5.63 12.46
CA THR A 45 -3.06 -4.72 11.53
C THR A 45 -1.60 -5.12 11.30
N ILE A 46 -1.17 -5.01 10.04
CA ILE A 46 0.21 -5.23 9.62
C ILE A 46 0.69 -3.95 8.94
N ALA A 47 1.74 -3.34 9.47
CA ALA A 47 2.43 -2.24 8.82
C ALA A 47 3.65 -2.77 8.05
N ARG A 48 3.78 -2.36 6.79
CA ARG A 48 4.90 -2.69 5.92
C ARG A 48 5.52 -1.43 5.36
N THR A 49 6.83 -1.33 5.39
CA THR A 49 7.56 -0.22 4.77
C THR A 49 7.37 -0.29 3.26
N ALA A 50 6.89 0.81 2.69
CA ALA A 50 6.66 0.94 1.27
C ALA A 50 7.96 1.32 0.55
N SER A 51 8.12 0.82 -0.66
CA SER A 51 9.11 1.35 -1.59
C SER A 51 8.46 2.45 -2.43
N THR A 52 9.23 3.45 -2.83
CA THR A 52 8.77 4.48 -3.77
C THR A 52 9.06 4.01 -5.18
N LEU A 53 8.08 4.11 -6.06
CA LEU A 53 8.28 3.77 -7.47
C LEU A 53 9.01 4.94 -8.12
N THR A 54 10.33 4.92 -8.24
CA THR A 54 11.06 5.95 -8.99
C THR A 54 10.88 5.68 -10.47
N ASP A 55 9.85 6.26 -11.09
CA ASP A 55 9.51 6.10 -12.50
C ASP A 55 10.44 6.86 -13.46
N GLY A 56 11.57 7.38 -12.95
CA GLY A 56 12.49 8.24 -13.69
C GLY A 56 12.01 9.68 -13.84
N SER A 57 10.79 10.00 -13.38
CA SER A 57 10.31 11.37 -13.19
C SER A 57 10.70 11.84 -11.79
N ALA A 58 11.11 13.09 -11.63
CA ALA A 58 11.50 13.66 -10.34
C ALA A 58 10.32 13.82 -9.35
N VAL A 59 9.12 13.34 -9.70
CA VAL A 59 7.89 13.41 -8.93
C VAL A 59 7.14 12.09 -9.08
N SER A 60 7.55 11.09 -8.32
CA SER A 60 6.81 9.83 -8.32
C SER A 60 5.90 9.80 -7.09
N GLY A 61 4.63 10.17 -7.27
CA GLY A 61 3.61 10.15 -6.21
C GLY A 61 3.07 8.76 -5.86
N VAL A 62 3.84 7.71 -6.17
CA VAL A 62 3.40 6.31 -6.09
C VAL A 62 4.31 5.54 -5.14
N MET A 63 3.68 4.92 -4.14
CA MET A 63 4.30 3.96 -3.24
C MET A 63 3.84 2.56 -3.61
N TYR A 64 4.70 1.57 -3.43
CA TYR A 64 4.34 0.18 -3.65
C TYR A 64 4.89 -0.75 -2.57
N TYR A 65 4.22 -1.89 -2.43
CA TYR A 65 4.66 -2.99 -1.61
C TYR A 65 4.35 -4.31 -2.31
N ASP A 66 5.35 -5.19 -2.37
CA ASP A 66 5.20 -6.55 -2.87
C ASP A 66 4.98 -7.48 -1.67
N THR A 67 3.88 -8.24 -1.68
CA THR A 67 3.56 -9.15 -0.58
C THR A 67 4.62 -10.21 -0.39
N ILE A 68 4.91 -10.54 0.87
CA ILE A 68 5.76 -11.68 1.22
C ILE A 68 4.92 -12.83 1.78
N ALA A 69 5.55 -14.00 1.86
CA ALA A 69 4.92 -15.18 2.46
C ALA A 69 4.40 -14.88 3.87
N GLY A 70 3.13 -15.20 4.11
CA GLY A 70 2.46 -15.01 5.40
C GLY A 70 1.75 -13.67 5.59
N ASP A 71 1.87 -12.72 4.65
CA ASP A 71 1.09 -11.47 4.72
C ASP A 71 -0.40 -11.73 4.50
N LEU A 72 -0.76 -12.38 3.39
CA LEU A 72 -2.13 -12.69 2.99
C LEU A 72 -2.61 -14.03 3.58
N ASN A 73 -2.58 -14.17 4.90
CA ASN A 73 -2.81 -15.46 5.56
C ASN A 73 -4.28 -15.82 5.83
N GLN A 74 -5.23 -14.97 5.44
CA GLN A 74 -6.66 -15.12 5.74
C GLN A 74 -7.50 -14.60 4.58
N ALA A 75 -8.58 -15.31 4.25
CA ALA A 75 -9.56 -14.86 3.28
C ALA A 75 -10.57 -13.90 3.94
N GLY A 76 -11.10 -12.97 3.14
CA GLY A 76 -12.11 -12.02 3.56
C GLY A 76 -11.86 -10.60 3.06
N LEU A 77 -12.56 -9.63 3.68
CA LEU A 77 -12.41 -8.22 3.39
C LEU A 77 -11.22 -7.64 4.14
N TRP A 78 -10.21 -7.21 3.40
CA TRP A 78 -9.06 -6.50 3.89
C TRP A 78 -9.22 -5.00 3.65
N LYS A 79 -8.52 -4.20 4.45
CA LYS A 79 -8.42 -2.75 4.23
C LYS A 79 -6.96 -2.35 4.11
N ILE A 80 -6.68 -1.38 3.25
CA ILE A 80 -5.36 -0.80 3.07
C ILE A 80 -5.39 0.70 3.32
N GLN A 81 -4.36 1.21 3.96
CA GLN A 81 -4.14 2.64 4.14
C GLN A 81 -2.66 2.96 3.95
N GLY A 82 -2.36 3.94 3.09
CA GLY A 82 -1.03 4.50 2.95
C GLY A 82 -0.80 5.58 4.01
N LYS A 83 0.37 5.55 4.62
CA LYS A 83 0.91 6.63 5.45
C LYS A 83 2.20 7.10 4.80
N VAL A 84 2.31 8.41 4.60
CA VAL A 84 3.53 9.02 4.08
C VAL A 84 4.03 10.09 5.05
N THR A 85 5.31 10.02 5.40
CA THR A 85 5.98 11.03 6.20
C THR A 85 7.03 11.70 5.33
N ILE A 86 6.90 13.01 5.14
CA ILE A 86 7.84 13.89 4.45
C ILE A 86 8.29 15.00 5.40
N SER A 87 9.25 15.81 4.98
CA SER A 87 9.78 16.92 5.80
C SER A 87 8.70 17.92 6.26
N SER A 88 7.63 18.09 5.49
CA SER A 88 6.52 18.98 5.82
C SER A 88 5.49 18.37 6.78
N GLY A 89 5.49 17.05 7.01
CA GLY A 89 4.54 16.41 7.90
C GLY A 89 4.25 14.94 7.61
N THR A 90 3.31 14.39 8.38
CA THR A 90 2.80 13.03 8.23
C THR A 90 1.37 13.07 7.69
N PHE A 91 1.14 12.38 6.58
CA PHE A 91 -0.14 12.33 5.88
C PHE A 91 -0.65 10.89 5.79
N TYR A 92 -1.97 10.75 5.79
CA TYR A 92 -2.67 9.47 5.69
C TYR A 92 -3.58 9.51 4.47
N THR A 93 -3.55 8.47 3.65
CA THR A 93 -4.46 8.33 2.51
C THR A 93 -5.82 7.82 2.96
N ASP A 94 -6.79 7.85 2.05
CA ASP A 94 -8.04 7.14 2.21
C ASP A 94 -7.82 5.64 2.46
N ILE A 95 -8.77 5.05 3.18
CA ILE A 95 -8.83 3.62 3.44
C ILE A 95 -9.57 2.97 2.28
N GLN A 96 -8.92 2.03 1.60
CA GLN A 96 -9.52 1.25 0.52
C GLN A 96 -9.72 -0.20 0.93
N GLY A 97 -10.84 -0.80 0.53
CA GLY A 97 -11.12 -2.21 0.78
C GLY A 97 -10.70 -3.08 -0.40
N PHE A 98 -10.19 -4.27 -0.14
CA PHE A 98 -9.95 -5.30 -1.15
C PHE A 98 -10.28 -6.69 -0.59
N ASN A 99 -10.67 -7.62 -1.46
CA ASN A 99 -11.01 -8.98 -1.06
C ASN A 99 -9.83 -9.91 -1.30
N VAL A 100 -9.60 -10.81 -0.33
CA VAL A 100 -8.68 -11.94 -0.44
C VAL A 100 -9.52 -13.22 -0.45
N HIS A 101 -9.35 -14.04 -1.47
CA HIS A 101 -10.13 -15.26 -1.69
C HIS A 101 -9.42 -16.50 -1.11
N CYS A 102 -10.19 -17.49 -0.68
CA CYS A 102 -9.64 -18.79 -0.29
C CYS A 102 -9.03 -19.48 -1.51
N ASN A 103 -7.92 -20.20 -1.30
CA ASN A 103 -7.56 -21.27 -2.22
C ASN A 103 -8.56 -22.43 -2.05
N LEU A 104 -8.82 -23.14 -3.15
CA LEU A 104 -9.75 -24.28 -3.30
C LEU A 104 -10.06 -25.08 -2.01
#